data_AF-A0A193FU90-F1
#
_entry.id   AF-A0A193FU90-F1
#
_cell.length_a   1.000
_cell.length_b   1.000
_cell.length_c   1.000
_cell.angle_alpha   90.00
_cell.angle_beta   90.00
_cell.angle_gamma   90.00
#
_symmetry.space_group_name_H-M   'P 1'
#
loop_
_entity.id
_entity.type
_entity.pdbx_description
1 polymer ?
#
loop_
_entity_poly.entity_id
_entity_poly.type
_entity_poly.pdbx_seq_one_letter_code
_entity_poly.pdbx_strand_id
1 'polypeptide(L)'
;MNPIERPVSGPRVIETMLRQSMTDQDLRQTILDATGWDATMLSKVQSGHAGVTLDKLDALCRAVRVSVVPIDYMDYLARGNTIGANCYCARASMGQCGSNVR
;
A
#
# COMPACT_ATOMS: atom_id res chain seq x y z
N MET A 1 3.36 -10.37 -17.44
CA MET A 1 2.92 -9.81 -16.14
C MET A 1 3.95 -8.76 -15.76
N ASN A 2 3.54 -7.51 -15.61
CA ASN A 2 4.48 -6.42 -15.29
C ASN A 2 4.92 -6.61 -13.82
N PRO A 3 6.22 -6.57 -13.47
CA PRO A 3 6.70 -6.79 -12.10
C PRO A 3 6.03 -5.91 -11.03
N ILE A 4 5.40 -4.80 -11.42
CA ILE A 4 4.64 -3.88 -10.55
C ILE A 4 3.27 -4.45 -10.10
N GLU A 5 2.75 -5.49 -10.76
CA GLU A 5 1.42 -6.06 -10.43
C GLU A 5 1.44 -7.15 -9.36
N ARG A 6 2.62 -7.54 -8.85
CA ARG A 6 2.65 -8.48 -7.72
C ARG A 6 2.23 -7.75 -6.45
N PRO A 7 1.15 -8.19 -5.76
CA PRO A 7 0.77 -7.59 -4.50
C PRO A 7 1.92 -7.75 -3.51
N VAL A 8 2.51 -6.62 -3.10
CA VAL A 8 3.48 -6.60 -2.00
C VAL A 8 2.70 -6.81 -0.71
N SER A 9 2.97 -7.93 -0.04
CA SER A 9 2.37 -8.28 1.24
C SER A 9 3.44 -8.48 2.30
N GLY A 10 3.06 -8.29 3.56
CA GLY A 10 3.95 -8.47 4.71
C GLY A 10 4.40 -7.17 5.37
N PRO A 11 5.19 -7.27 6.45
CA PRO A 11 5.69 -6.10 7.16
C PRO A 11 6.65 -5.31 6.24
N ARG A 12 6.63 -3.97 6.36
CA ARG A 12 7.51 -3.03 5.63
C ARG A 12 7.20 -2.81 4.13
N VAL A 13 5.92 -2.80 3.75
CA VAL A 13 5.47 -2.51 2.37
C VAL A 13 6.17 -1.30 1.74
N ILE A 14 6.32 -0.19 2.47
CA ILE A 14 6.96 1.04 1.97
C ILE A 14 8.44 0.79 1.61
N GLU A 15 9.17 0.07 2.46
CA GLU A 15 10.58 -0.26 2.21
C GLU A 15 10.70 -1.15 0.96
N THR A 16 9.86 -2.19 0.85
CA THR A 16 9.86 -3.09 -0.31
C THR A 16 9.55 -2.35 -1.61
N MET A 17 8.53 -1.49 -1.60
CA MET A 17 8.17 -0.69 -2.77
C MET A 17 9.30 0.25 -3.17
N LEU A 18 9.90 0.96 -2.21
CA LEU A 18 11.03 1.85 -2.49
C LEU A 18 12.21 1.08 -3.11
N ARG A 19 12.52 -0.13 -2.60
CA ARG A 19 13.58 -0.99 -3.18
C ARG A 19 13.26 -1.40 -4.62
N GLN A 20 12.01 -1.74 -4.93
CA GLN A 20 11.58 -2.09 -6.28
C GLN A 20 11.65 -0.89 -7.23
N SER A 21 11.21 0.29 -6.78
CA SER A 21 11.29 1.52 -7.57
C SER A 21 12.71 1.93 -7.95
N MET A 22 13.73 1.49 -7.20
CA MET A 22 15.13 1.76 -7.52
C MET A 22 15.66 0.96 -8.72
N THR A 23 14.99 -0.15 -9.07
CA THR A 23 15.34 -0.95 -10.25
C THR A 23 14.67 -0.47 -11.53
N ASP A 24 13.73 0.47 -11.42
CA ASP A 24 12.97 1.06 -12.52
C ASP A 24 13.33 2.54 -12.65
N GLN A 25 13.92 2.92 -13.79
CA GLN A 25 14.40 4.28 -13.99
C GLN A 25 13.27 5.32 -14.01
N ASP A 26 12.10 4.96 -14.54
CA ASP A 26 10.96 5.87 -14.67
C ASP A 26 10.32 6.11 -13.30
N LEU A 27 10.16 5.05 -12.50
CA LEU A 27 9.68 5.17 -11.13
C LEU A 27 10.67 5.94 -10.24
N ARG A 28 11.97 5.69 -10.40
CA ARG A 28 13.01 6.46 -9.70
C ARG A 28 12.88 7.95 -10.00
N GLN A 29 12.72 8.32 -11.27
CA GLN A 29 12.56 9.72 -11.65
C GLN A 29 11.26 10.31 -11.10
N THR A 30 10.17 9.56 -11.15
CA THR A 30 8.87 9.96 -10.59
C THR A 30 8.98 10.30 -9.10
N ILE A 31 9.74 9.50 -8.32
CA ILE A 31 9.97 9.77 -6.89
C ILE A 31 10.79 11.04 -6.71
N LEU A 32 11.86 11.23 -7.49
CA LEU A 32 12.71 12.42 -7.39
C LEU A 32 11.91 13.70 -7.68
N ASP A 33 11.10 13.68 -8.74
CA ASP A 33 10.25 14.81 -9.14
C ASP A 33 9.19 15.11 -8.07
N ALA A 34 8.52 14.08 -7.54
CA ALA A 34 7.49 14.23 -6.52
C ALA A 34 8.04 14.73 -5.17
N THR A 35 9.24 14.31 -4.80
CA THR A 35 9.85 14.63 -3.49
C THR A 35 10.77 15.84 -3.53
N GLY A 36 11.15 16.32 -4.71
CA GLY A 36 12.18 17.35 -4.89
C GLY A 36 13.54 16.93 -4.32
N TRP A 37 13.81 15.63 -4.25
CA TRP A 37 15.08 15.11 -3.77
C TRP A 37 16.13 15.13 -4.87
N ASP A 38 17.40 15.27 -4.48
CA ASP A 38 18.50 14.94 -5.37
C ASP A 38 18.67 13.42 -5.49
N ALA A 39 19.36 12.99 -6.55
CA ALA A 39 19.54 11.57 -6.87
C ALA A 39 20.22 10.75 -5.74
N THR A 40 20.95 11.38 -4.83
CA THR A 40 21.64 10.69 -3.72
C THR A 40 20.72 10.39 -2.55
N MET A 41 19.62 11.13 -2.39
CA MET A 41 18.74 11.00 -1.23
C MET A 41 18.01 9.65 -1.18
N LEU A 42 17.56 9.11 -2.32
CA LEU A 42 16.92 7.79 -2.33
C LEU A 42 17.84 6.71 -1.75
N SER A 43 19.11 6.69 -2.16
CA SER A 43 20.09 5.73 -1.64
C SER A 43 20.35 5.92 -0.14
N LYS A 44 20.40 7.16 0.34
CA LYS A 44 20.59 7.46 1.78
C LYS A 44 19.39 7.00 2.61
N VAL A 45 18.17 7.24 2.14
CA VAL A 45 16.93 6.80 2.79
C VAL A 45 16.87 5.26 2.81
N GLN A 46 17.15 4.61 1.68
CA GLN A 46 17.14 3.15 1.57
C GLN A 46 18.15 2.47 2.50
N SER A 47 19.33 3.06 2.67
CA SER A 47 20.38 2.55 3.56
C SER A 47 20.18 2.96 5.03
N GLY A 48 19.13 3.70 5.36
CA GLY A 48 18.85 4.17 6.72
C GLY A 48 19.76 5.29 7.21
N HIS A 49 20.52 5.93 6.32
CA HIS A 49 21.38 7.07 6.64
C HIS A 49 20.63 8.41 6.64
N ALA A 50 19.38 8.43 6.15
CA ALA A 50 18.51 9.59 6.19
C ALA A 50 17.06 9.18 6.48
N GLY A 51 16.32 10.04 7.19
CA GLY A 51 14.88 9.90 7.38
C GLY A 51 14.06 10.53 6.25
N VAL A 52 12.75 10.31 6.28
CA VAL A 52 11.77 10.95 5.40
C VAL A 52 10.96 11.96 6.21
N THR A 53 10.92 13.21 5.76
CA THR A 53 10.08 14.25 6.38
C THR A 53 8.61 13.99 6.05
N LEU A 54 7.68 14.47 6.89
CA LEU A 54 6.25 14.14 6.75
C LEU A 54 5.65 14.62 5.42
N ASP A 55 6.05 15.78 4.94
CA ASP A 55 5.66 16.32 3.62
C ASP A 55 6.09 15.41 2.47
N LYS A 56 7.32 14.88 2.55
CA LYS A 56 7.87 13.98 1.55
C LYS A 56 7.36 12.54 1.68
N LEU A 57 6.89 12.14 2.85
CA LEU A 57 6.31 10.81 3.06
C LEU A 57 5.03 10.64 2.24
N ASP A 58 4.12 11.63 2.25
CA ASP A 58 2.91 11.58 1.42
C ASP A 58 3.25 11.58 -0.07
N ALA A 59 4.17 12.45 -0.50
CA ALA A 59 4.65 12.51 -1.88
C ALA A 59 5.27 11.18 -2.33
N LEU A 60 6.09 10.57 -1.47
CA LEU A 60 6.72 9.28 -1.73
C LEU A 60 5.67 8.18 -1.89
N CYS A 61 4.71 8.06 -0.96
CA CYS A 61 3.64 7.06 -1.01
C CYS A 61 2.85 7.15 -2.33
N ARG A 62 2.48 8.37 -2.75
CA ARG A 62 1.78 8.59 -4.02
C ARG A 62 2.63 8.21 -5.23
N ALA A 63 3.91 8.57 -5.25
CA ALA A 63 4.82 8.24 -6.33
C ALA A 63 4.98 6.72 -6.51
N VAL A 64 5.02 5.95 -5.41
CA VAL A 64 5.07 4.48 -5.44
C VAL A 64 3.69 3.81 -5.50
N ARG A 65 2.62 4.59 -5.75
CA ARG A 65 1.24 4.11 -5.90
C ARG A 65 0.71 3.36 -4.68
N VAL A 66 1.11 3.78 -3.47
CA VAL A 66 0.60 3.28 -2.19
C VAL A 66 -0.26 4.34 -1.53
N SER A 67 -1.39 3.94 -0.97
CA SER A 67 -2.25 4.81 -0.15
C SER A 67 -2.11 4.44 1.33
N VAL A 68 -2.09 5.46 2.19
CA VAL A 68 -2.16 5.30 3.64
C VAL A 68 -3.61 5.49 4.06
N VAL A 69 -4.17 4.49 4.73
CA VAL A 69 -5.54 4.52 5.24
C VAL A 69 -5.57 4.14 6.72
N PRO A 70 -6.54 4.65 7.50
CA PRO A 70 -6.75 4.18 8.86
C PRO A 70 -7.00 2.67 8.90
N ILE A 71 -6.54 2.02 9.97
CA ILE A 71 -6.74 0.57 10.17
C ILE A 71 -8.24 0.24 10.14
N ASP A 72 -9.07 1.04 10.82
CA ASP A 72 -10.52 0.88 10.89
C ASP A 72 -11.19 0.87 9.51
N TYR A 73 -10.62 1.58 8.52
CA TYR A 73 -11.13 1.55 7.14
C TYR A 73 -10.90 0.17 6.50
N MET A 74 -9.72 -0.43 6.72
CA MET A 74 -9.41 -1.78 6.23
C MET A 74 -10.22 -2.85 6.96
N ASP A 75 -10.47 -2.68 8.26
CA ASP A 75 -11.33 -3.58 9.05
C ASP A 75 -12.79 -3.52 8.59
N TYR A 76 -13.28 -2.31 8.29
CA TYR A 76 -14.59 -2.11 7.69
C TYR A 76 -14.71 -2.85 6.35
N LEU A 77 -13.71 -2.73 5.46
CA LEU A 77 -13.69 -3.46 4.19
C LEU A 77 -13.64 -4.98 4.38
N ALA A 78 -12.82 -5.46 5.32
CA ALA A 78 -12.75 -6.89 5.65
C ALA A 78 -14.12 -7.42 6.09
N ARG A 79 -14.78 -6.71 7.02
CA ARG A 79 -16.12 -7.07 7.48
C ARG A 79 -17.15 -7.02 6.35
N GLY A 80 -17.13 -5.96 5.53
CA GLY A 80 -17.99 -5.80 4.35
C GLY A 80 -17.84 -6.96 3.36
N ASN A 81 -16.61 -7.44 3.14
CA ASN A 81 -16.35 -8.59 2.28
C ASN A 81 -16.85 -9.92 2.87
N THR A 82 -16.90 -10.06 4.20
CA THR A 82 -17.50 -11.21 4.87
C THR A 82 -19.03 -11.21 4.76
N ILE A 83 -19.66 -10.05 4.98
CA ILE A 83 -21.12 -9.95 5.11
C ILE A 83 -21.86 -9.55 3.82
N GLY A 84 -21.19 -9.00 2.81
CA GLY A 84 -21.86 -8.44 1.64
C GLY A 84 -21.49 -9.13 0.34
N ALA A 85 -20.20 -9.14 0.00
CA ALA A 85 -19.74 -9.60 -1.30
C ALA A 85 -19.67 -11.14 -1.42
N ASN A 86 -19.30 -11.86 -0.35
CA ASN A 86 -19.17 -13.33 -0.39
C ASN A 86 -20.41 -14.12 0.05
N CYS A 87 -21.23 -13.62 0.99
CA CYS A 87 -22.39 -14.38 1.47
C CYS A 87 -23.64 -14.08 0.62
N TYR A 88 -24.11 -15.07 -0.14
CA TYR A 88 -25.38 -14.99 -0.87
C TYR A 88 -26.56 -14.64 0.06
N CYS A 89 -26.62 -15.24 1.25
CA CYS A 89 -27.74 -15.05 2.18
C CYS A 89 -27.87 -13.58 2.62
N ALA A 90 -26.76 -12.91 2.87
CA ALA A 90 -26.78 -11.53 3.28
C ALA A 90 -27.18 -10.59 2.14
N ARG A 91 -26.79 -10.87 0.88
CA ARG A 91 -27.31 -10.13 -0.31
C ARG A 91 -28.81 -10.31 -0.51
N ALA A 92 -29.33 -11.48 -0.16
CA ALA A 92 -30.76 -11.79 -0.21
C ALA A 92 -31.53 -11.29 1.02
N SER A 93 -30.94 -10.44 1.86
CA SER A 93 -31.54 -9.93 3.12
C SER A 93 -31.89 -11.01 4.16
N MET A 94 -31.22 -12.15 4.11
CA MET A 94 -31.41 -13.28 5.04
C MET A 94 -30.38 -13.35 6.17
N GLY A 95 -29.45 -12.38 6.25
CA GLY A 95 -28.39 -12.34 7.27
C GLY A 95 -27.13 -13.16 6.93
N GLN A 96 -26.15 -13.18 7.84
CA GLN A 96 -24.85 -13.82 7.62
C GLN A 96 -24.90 -15.34 7.80
N CYS A 97 -24.59 -16.05 6.72
CA CYS A 97 -24.41 -17.49 6.66
C CYS A 97 -23.11 -17.90 7.39
N GLY A 98 -23.16 -18.03 8.72
CA GLY A 98 -22.00 -18.44 9.54
C GLY A 98 -22.04 -18.00 11.01
N SER A 99 -23.04 -17.22 11.43
CA SER A 99 -23.21 -16.84 12.85
C SER A 99 -23.69 -17.98 13.76
N ASN A 100 -23.90 -19.20 13.22
CA ASN A 100 -24.40 -20.37 13.95
C ASN A 100 -23.51 -21.63 13.78
N VAL A 101 -22.21 -21.50 13.54
CA VAL A 101 -21.29 -22.64 13.68
C VAL A 101 -20.60 -22.54 15.04
N ARG A 102 -21.18 -23.24 16.02
CA ARG A 102 -20.44 -23.86 17.13
C ARG A 102 -20.06 -25.27 16.71
#